data_AF-A0A2D6HAD8-F1
#
_entry.id   AF-A0A2D6HAD8-F1
#
_cell.length_a   1.000
_cell.length_b   1.000
_cell.length_c   1.000
_cell.angle_alpha   90.00
_cell.angle_beta   90.00
_cell.angle_gamma   90.00
#
_symmetry.space_group_name_H-M   'P 1'
#
loop_
_entity.id
_entity.type
_entity.pdbx_description
1 polymer ?
#
loop_
_entity_poly.entity_id
_entity_poly.type
_entity_poly.pdbx_seq_one_letter_code
_entity_poly.pdbx_strand_id
1 'polypeptide(L)'
;MAFLVDLWLPILLSAVGVFAVSTIIHMVVQWHNNDYVKMDSEEAVLSSLRDHGLKPGQYMFPRAESMQDMGTPEYAERCNLGPVGWGCPGFR
;
A
#
# COMPACT_ATOMS: atom_id res chain seq x y z
N MET A 1 -1.47 24.89 34.53
CA MET A 1 -2.47 24.64 33.47
C MET A 1 -2.67 25.81 32.51
N ALA A 2 -2.61 27.08 32.95
CA ALA A 2 -2.77 28.24 32.05
C ALA A 2 -1.80 28.26 30.85
N PHE A 3 -0.51 28.01 31.08
CA PHE A 3 0.51 27.96 30.02
C PHE A 3 0.18 27.00 28.87
N LEU A 4 -0.42 25.83 29.15
CA LEU A 4 -0.78 24.89 28.09
C LEU A 4 -1.97 25.40 27.27
N VAL A 5 -2.92 26.12 27.91
CA VAL A 5 -4.07 26.74 27.25
C VAL A 5 -3.61 27.81 26.26
N ASP A 6 -2.63 28.64 26.64
CA ASP A 6 -2.08 29.70 25.78
C ASP A 6 -1.36 29.15 24.54
N LEU A 7 -0.86 27.91 24.62
CA LEU A 7 -0.14 27.26 23.52
C LEU A 7 -1.03 26.43 22.59
N TRP A 8 -2.32 26.25 22.89
CA TRP A 8 -3.19 25.41 22.05
C TRP A 8 -3.32 25.93 20.62
N LEU A 9 -3.43 27.25 20.44
CA LEU A 9 -3.52 27.86 19.11
C LEU A 9 -2.26 27.59 18.27
N PRO A 10 -1.02 27.90 18.74
CA PRO A 10 0.17 27.58 17.97
C PRO A 10 0.37 26.07 17.77
N ILE A 11 0.04 25.22 18.76
CA ILE A 11 0.13 23.76 18.62
C ILE A 11 -0.76 23.26 17.47
N LEU A 12 -2.04 23.66 17.45
CA LEU A 12 -2.96 23.22 16.41
C LEU A 12 -2.56 23.76 15.04
N LEU A 13 -2.16 25.03 14.97
CA LEU A 13 -1.74 25.63 13.72
C LEU A 13 -0.50 24.93 13.15
N SER A 14 0.50 24.64 13.98
CA SER A 14 1.69 23.89 13.58
C SER A 14 1.36 22.45 13.20
N ALA A 15 0.50 21.77 13.96
CA ALA A 15 0.10 20.40 13.66
C ALA A 15 -0.61 20.29 12.30
N VAL A 16 -1.56 21.18 12.02
CA VAL A 16 -2.25 21.25 10.73
C VAL A 16 -1.27 21.59 9.60
N GLY A 17 -0.36 22.54 9.83
CA GLY A 17 0.65 22.92 8.84
C GLY A 17 1.58 21.76 8.47
N VAL A 18 2.15 21.07 9.47
CA VAL A 18 3.04 19.91 9.24
C VAL A 18 2.27 18.76 8.60
N PHE A 19 1.03 18.51 9.03
CA PHE A 19 0.19 17.48 8.42
C PHE A 19 -0.10 17.76 6.94
N ALA A 20 -0.43 19.00 6.58
CA ALA A 20 -0.66 19.40 5.20
C ALA A 20 0.60 19.25 4.33
N VAL A 21 1.75 19.74 4.81
CA VAL A 21 3.04 19.59 4.11
C VAL A 21 3.40 18.11 3.95
N SER A 22 3.26 17.31 5.01
CA SER A 22 3.51 15.86 4.97
C SER A 22 2.60 15.15 3.96
N THR A 23 1.32 15.55 3.88
CA THR A 23 0.36 14.99 2.93
C THR A 23 0.78 15.30 1.49
N ILE A 24 1.15 16.55 1.22
CA ILE A 24 1.64 16.96 -0.11
C ILE A 24 2.90 16.19 -0.49
N ILE A 25 3.88 16.11 0.42
CA ILE A 25 5.12 15.37 0.15
C ILE A 25 4.83 13.90 -0.16
N HIS A 26 3.99 13.25 0.66
CA HIS A 26 3.65 11.84 0.48
C HIS A 26 2.90 11.58 -0.83
N MET A 27 2.00 12.48 -1.22
CA MET A 27 1.19 12.32 -2.44
C MET A 27 1.90 12.79 -3.72
N VAL A 28 2.79 13.79 -3.67
CA VAL A 28 3.38 14.39 -4.87
C VAL A 28 4.77 13.83 -5.18
N VAL A 29 5.61 13.59 -4.17
CA VAL A 29 7.01 13.19 -4.41
C VAL A 29 7.09 11.74 -4.88
N GLN A 30 6.09 10.90 -4.56
CA GLN A 30 5.98 9.53 -5.06
C GLN A 30 7.27 8.69 -4.84
N TRP A 31 8.03 9.00 -3.78
CA TRP A 31 9.35 8.42 -3.51
C TRP A 31 9.31 6.88 -3.40
N HIS A 32 8.19 6.34 -2.90
CA HIS A 32 7.99 4.91 -2.65
C HIS A 32 7.55 4.11 -3.90
N ASN A 33 7.34 4.73 -5.06
CA ASN A 33 6.83 4.03 -6.24
C ASN A 33 7.78 2.93 -6.75
N ASN A 34 9.06 3.03 -6.43
CA ASN A 34 10.09 2.06 -6.81
C ASN A 34 10.48 1.10 -5.68
N ASP A 35 9.88 1.22 -4.50
CA ASP A 35 10.17 0.33 -3.36
C ASP A 35 9.70 -1.09 -3.61
N TYR A 36 8.70 -1.22 -4.49
CA TYR A 36 8.19 -2.48 -4.97
C TYR A 36 8.51 -2.56 -6.44
N VAL A 37 8.85 -3.76 -6.92
CA VAL A 37 9.11 -4.03 -8.34
C VAL A 37 8.33 -5.29 -8.72
N LYS A 38 7.87 -5.36 -9.97
CA LYS A 38 7.23 -6.58 -10.48
C LYS A 38 8.27 -7.67 -10.61
N MET A 39 7.95 -8.89 -10.18
CA MET A 39 8.82 -10.03 -10.41
C MET A 39 8.81 -10.41 -11.89
N ASP A 40 9.98 -10.75 -12.43
CA ASP A 40 10.06 -11.40 -13.73
C ASP A 40 9.29 -12.72 -13.69
N SER A 41 8.46 -12.95 -14.71
CA SER A 41 7.60 -14.14 -14.78
C SER A 41 6.73 -14.37 -13.54
N GLU A 42 6.22 -13.29 -12.92
CA GLU A 42 5.40 -13.30 -11.70
C GLU A 42 4.33 -14.41 -11.70
N GLU A 43 3.59 -14.60 -12.79
CA GLU A 43 2.56 -15.64 -12.88
C GLU A 43 3.12 -17.07 -12.68
N ALA A 44 4.26 -17.39 -13.27
CA ALA A 44 4.90 -18.70 -13.13
C ALA A 44 5.44 -18.90 -11.70
N VAL A 45 5.93 -17.83 -11.07
CA VAL A 45 6.35 -17.88 -9.67
C VAL A 45 5.14 -18.11 -8.76
N LEU A 46 4.06 -17.35 -8.95
CA LEU A 46 2.84 -17.48 -8.16
C LEU A 46 2.21 -18.87 -8.33
N SER A 47 2.21 -19.45 -9.54
CA SER A 47 1.73 -20.80 -9.75
C SER A 47 2.54 -21.82 -8.95
N SER A 48 3.87 -21.71 -8.98
CA SER A 48 4.74 -22.59 -8.21
C SER A 48 4.53 -22.45 -6.70
N LEU A 49 4.35 -21.22 -6.20
CA LEU A 49 4.07 -20.98 -4.78
C LEU A 49 2.72 -21.58 -4.34
N ARG A 50 1.69 -21.50 -5.20
CA ARG A 50 0.41 -22.19 -4.98
C ARG A 50 0.59 -23.69 -4.90
N ASP A 51 1.34 -24.27 -5.84
CA ASP A 51 1.59 -25.72 -5.89
C ASP A 51 2.32 -26.24 -4.64
N HIS A 52 3.18 -25.41 -4.05
CA HIS A 52 3.87 -25.69 -2.79
C HIS A 52 3.04 -25.36 -1.53
N GLY A 53 1.77 -24.98 -1.70
CA GLY A 53 0.84 -24.74 -0.60
C GLY A 53 1.22 -23.52 0.24
N LEU A 54 1.78 -22.48 -0.37
CA LEU A 54 2.10 -21.24 0.34
C LEU A 54 0.84 -20.68 0.99
N LYS A 55 0.86 -20.60 2.32
CA LYS A 55 -0.28 -20.07 3.08
C LYS A 55 -0.42 -18.57 2.86
N PRO A 56 -1.64 -18.02 2.91
CA PRO A 56 -1.85 -16.58 2.97
C PRO A 56 -1.00 -15.94 4.07
N GLY A 57 -0.42 -14.79 3.79
CA GLY A 57 0.52 -14.11 4.67
C GLY A 57 0.84 -12.73 4.13
N GLN A 58 1.75 -12.00 4.79
CA GLN A 58 2.09 -10.63 4.41
C GLN A 58 3.08 -10.59 3.24
N TYR A 59 2.59 -10.87 2.03
CA TYR A 59 3.38 -10.80 0.80
C TYR A 59 3.11 -9.53 0.00
N MET A 60 3.88 -9.29 -1.06
CA MET A 60 3.70 -8.15 -1.96
C MET A 60 3.55 -8.63 -3.41
N PHE A 61 2.52 -9.43 -3.65
CA PHE A 61 2.09 -9.93 -4.96
C PHE A 61 0.60 -10.31 -4.90
N PRO A 62 -0.13 -10.34 -6.03
CA PRO A 62 0.27 -9.88 -7.36
C PRO A 62 0.43 -8.35 -7.39
N ARG A 63 1.48 -7.86 -8.07
CA ARG A 63 1.68 -6.43 -8.27
C ARG A 63 0.73 -5.90 -9.34
N ALA A 64 0.00 -4.85 -8.99
CA ALA A 64 -0.77 -4.07 -9.96
C ALA A 64 0.17 -3.19 -10.80
N GLU A 65 -0.08 -3.07 -12.10
CA GLU A 65 0.71 -2.17 -12.97
C GLU A 65 0.43 -0.69 -12.65
N SER A 66 -0.76 -0.40 -12.13
CA SER A 66 -1.17 0.93 -11.72
C SER A 66 -2.33 0.87 -10.72
N MET A 67 -2.65 2.01 -10.11
CA MET A 67 -3.86 2.14 -9.28
C MET A 67 -5.16 1.81 -10.03
N GLN A 68 -5.17 1.96 -11.37
CA GLN A 68 -6.34 1.65 -12.20
C GLN A 68 -6.48 0.14 -12.42
N ASP A 69 -5.35 -0.57 -12.56
CA ASP A 69 -5.30 -2.03 -12.70
C ASP A 69 -5.95 -2.72 -11.49
N MET A 70 -5.81 -2.16 -10.28
CA MET A 70 -6.42 -2.70 -9.06
C MET A 70 -7.95 -2.78 -9.11
N GLY A 71 -8.60 -1.96 -9.94
CA GLY A 71 -10.06 -1.94 -10.10
C GLY A 71 -10.57 -2.91 -11.17
N THR A 72 -9.68 -3.65 -11.85
CA THR A 72 -10.04 -4.53 -12.96
C THR A 72 -10.50 -5.91 -12.47
N PRO A 73 -11.42 -6.58 -13.19
CA PRO A 73 -11.79 -7.95 -12.87
C PRO A 73 -10.60 -8.92 -12.98
N GLU A 74 -9.64 -8.66 -13.86
CA GLU A 74 -8.42 -9.47 -14.02
C GLU A 74 -7.52 -9.39 -12.78
N TYR A 75 -7.38 -8.22 -12.16
CA TYR A 75 -6.66 -8.09 -10.89
C TYR A 75 -7.39 -8.83 -9.75
N ALA A 76 -8.73 -8.74 -9.71
CA ALA A 76 -9.53 -9.48 -8.73
C ALA A 76 -9.38 -11.00 -8.87
N GLU A 77 -9.33 -11.52 -10.11
CA GLU A 77 -9.10 -12.95 -10.36
C GLU A 77 -7.71 -13.39 -9.87
N ARG A 78 -6.65 -12.63 -10.16
CA ARG A 78 -5.30 -12.91 -9.65
C ARG A 78 -5.27 -12.97 -8.12
N CYS A 79 -5.99 -12.07 -7.46
CA CYS A 79 -6.14 -12.10 -6.00
C CYS A 79 -6.91 -13.33 -5.51
N ASN A 80 -7.95 -13.78 -6.21
CA ASN A 80 -8.73 -14.96 -5.82
C ASN A 80 -7.93 -16.27 -5.94
N LEU A 81 -6.98 -16.34 -6.88
CA LEU A 81 -6.11 -17.51 -7.06
C LEU A 81 -5.13 -17.67 -5.88
N GLY A 82 -4.68 -16.55 -5.30
CA GLY A 82 -3.65 -16.53 -4.27
C GLY A 82 -2.30 -17.10 -4.73
N PRO A 83 -1.32 -17.25 -3.82
CA PRO A 83 -1.25 -16.61 -2.50
C PRO A 83 -1.38 -15.09 -2.59
N VAL A 84 -2.01 -14.46 -1.60
CA VAL A 84 -2.33 -13.02 -1.63
C VAL A 84 -1.39 -12.20 -0.74
N GLY A 85 -1.03 -11.03 -1.24
CA GLY A 85 -0.26 -10.00 -0.58
C GLY A 85 -1.05 -8.71 -0.33
N TRP A 86 -0.33 -7.71 0.17
CA TRP A 86 -0.80 -6.33 0.33
C TRP A 86 -1.29 -5.82 -1.04
N GLY A 87 -2.54 -5.36 -1.11
CA GLY A 87 -3.18 -4.91 -2.36
C GLY A 87 -4.38 -5.75 -2.79
N CYS A 88 -4.51 -7.00 -2.33
CA CYS A 88 -5.67 -7.83 -2.61
C CYS A 88 -6.83 -7.60 -1.61
N PRO A 89 -8.10 -7.58 -2.08
CA PRO A 89 -9.27 -7.57 -1.20
C PRO A 89 -9.26 -8.79 -0.26
N GLY A 90 -9.51 -8.58 1.03
CA GLY A 90 -9.56 -9.67 2.01
C GLY A 90 -8.19 -10.10 2.57
N PHE A 91 -7.12 -9.35 2.26
CA PHE A 91 -5.85 -9.43 2.98
C PHE A 91 -6.02 -8.95 4.43
N ARG A 92 -6.38 -9.88 5.32
CA ARG A 92 -6.34 -9.70 6.77
C ARG A 92 -5.75 -10.96 7.40
#